data_AF-A0A316LJK9-F1
#
_entry.id   AF-A0A316LJK9-F1
#
_cell.length_a   1.000
_cell.length_b   1.000
_cell.length_c   1.000
_cell.angle_alpha   90.00
_cell.angle_beta   90.00
_cell.angle_gamma   90.00
#
_symmetry.space_group_name_H-M   'P 1'
#
loop_
_entity.id
_entity.type
_entity.pdbx_description
1 polymer ?
#
loop_
_entity_poly.entity_id
_entity_poly.type
_entity_poly.pdbx_seq_one_letter_code
_entity_poly.pdbx_strand_id
1 'polypeptide(L)'
;MKKENKELAKKKKAAQRKRTRAAKTIKTICWIAIPCLVVAAIVGLIVYGELRTKADYSAGLTEEGYIEGVTATEYVQLGDYNALSVKKNELISEQMVQEEIDEYLASKATLNESSTKVTASGDKVSIDFVGTVDGETFDNGTSTGYVVTIGEGTMIDDFEEQLIGHRVGDNFTVEVTFPENYEQNQKLSGKDAEFEVTLKGIYEAPELTDAYVEENLSEYASTAEEYRTYVEAQLYEENLLTFVQEQVVSSSKISALPQKYVKKLRHIYRAGYEMEYNYYNKLYYSYVGYYMWDNVYDYYGMTKDEFQEKLEAAVQDSAEFYLVMQAVFEQENMSISEEEVNAYILSSGYTESELEEAVEEFGMGYWRQNTMADKALRYLAEKVTVL
;
A
#
# COMPACT_ATOMS: atom_id res chain seq x y z
N MET A 1 13.50 30.57 40.28
CA MET A 1 12.31 29.68 40.43
C MET A 1 11.14 29.96 39.47
N LYS A 2 10.30 31.02 39.60
CA LYS A 2 9.14 31.20 38.69
C LYS A 2 9.48 31.57 37.23
N LYS A 3 10.60 32.28 36.97
CA LYS A 3 11.05 32.63 35.61
C LYS A 3 11.73 31.45 34.89
N GLU A 4 12.61 30.73 35.57
CA GLU A 4 13.28 29.53 35.02
C GLU A 4 12.29 28.42 34.65
N ASN A 5 11.27 28.17 35.47
CA ASN A 5 10.24 27.18 35.15
C ASN A 5 9.41 27.56 33.91
N LYS A 6 9.24 28.86 33.64
CA LYS A 6 8.49 29.36 32.47
C LYS A 6 9.32 29.28 31.19
N GLU A 7 10.63 29.50 31.28
CA GLU A 7 11.55 29.24 30.17
C GLU A 7 11.71 27.76 29.86
N LEU A 8 11.83 26.91 30.89
CA LEU A 8 11.90 25.45 30.72
C LEU A 8 10.61 24.90 30.09
N ALA A 9 9.44 25.40 30.50
CA ALA A 9 8.16 25.05 29.88
C ALA A 9 8.05 25.53 28.43
N LYS A 10 8.60 26.72 28.09
CA LYS A 10 8.68 27.20 26.70
C LYS A 10 9.61 26.34 25.85
N LYS A 11 10.79 25.97 26.36
CA LYS A 11 11.74 25.10 25.68
C LYS A 11 11.17 23.69 25.48
N LYS A 12 10.49 23.13 26.48
CA LYS A 12 9.79 21.84 26.38
C LYS A 12 8.65 21.89 25.36
N LYS A 13 7.82 22.96 25.35
CA LYS A 13 6.76 23.12 24.34
C LYS A 13 7.31 23.36 22.93
N ALA A 14 8.43 24.06 22.78
CA ALA A 14 9.09 24.25 21.49
C ALA A 14 9.73 22.95 20.99
N ALA A 15 10.38 22.18 21.86
CA ALA A 15 10.89 20.85 21.55
C ALA A 15 9.75 19.87 21.22
N GLN A 16 8.66 19.90 21.98
CA GLN A 16 7.46 19.10 21.70
C GLN A 16 6.86 19.48 20.35
N ARG A 17 6.65 20.77 20.04
CA ARG A 17 6.18 21.21 18.71
C ARG A 17 7.13 20.86 17.57
N LYS A 18 8.44 20.87 17.81
CA LYS A 18 9.45 20.46 16.81
C LYS A 18 9.42 18.94 16.60
N ARG A 19 9.20 18.17 17.67
CA ARG A 19 8.96 16.71 17.62
C ARG A 19 7.63 16.37 16.97
N THR A 20 6.56 17.11 17.21
CA THR A 20 5.26 16.90 16.54
C THR A 20 5.32 17.30 15.06
N ARG A 21 6.06 18.36 14.71
CA ARG A 21 6.32 18.70 13.30
C ARG A 21 7.20 17.66 12.62
N ALA A 22 8.29 17.23 13.25
CA ALA A 22 9.13 16.15 12.73
C ALA A 22 8.32 14.86 12.57
N ALA A 23 7.51 14.47 13.56
CA ALA A 23 6.62 13.33 13.46
C ALA A 23 5.53 13.50 12.39
N LYS A 24 5.03 14.72 12.14
CA LYS A 24 4.06 15.01 11.07
C LYS A 24 4.71 14.96 9.67
N THR A 25 5.94 15.44 9.54
CA THR A 25 6.75 15.31 8.32
C THR A 25 7.02 13.82 8.08
N ILE A 26 7.63 13.11 9.04
CA ILE A 26 7.99 11.68 8.93
C ILE A 26 6.75 10.78 8.70
N LYS A 27 5.61 11.01 9.37
CA LYS A 27 4.35 10.24 9.16
C LYS A 27 3.88 10.22 7.71
N THR A 28 4.18 11.28 6.97
CA THR A 28 3.63 11.41 5.62
C THR A 28 4.52 10.76 4.56
N ILE A 29 5.71 10.32 4.95
CA ILE A 29 6.77 9.87 4.04
C ILE A 29 6.86 8.34 4.01
N CYS A 30 5.94 7.62 4.66
CA CYS A 30 5.90 6.15 4.63
C CYS A 30 5.46 5.55 3.28
N TRP A 31 5.30 6.37 2.24
CA TRP A 31 4.91 5.92 0.90
C TRP A 31 6.07 5.78 -0.10
N ILE A 32 7.31 6.13 0.26
CA ILE A 32 8.42 6.06 -0.71
C ILE A 32 8.65 4.61 -1.16
N ALA A 33 8.53 4.37 -2.47
CA ALA A 33 8.76 3.12 -3.19
C ALA A 33 10.17 2.54 -2.99
N ILE A 34 10.40 1.98 -1.81
CA ILE A 34 11.71 1.53 -1.36
C ILE A 34 11.52 0.12 -0.80
N PRO A 35 11.66 -0.84 -1.71
CA PRO A 35 10.99 -2.15 -1.69
C PRO A 35 9.56 -2.22 -1.07
N CYS A 36 8.70 -1.23 -1.31
CA CYS A 36 7.37 -1.07 -0.69
C CYS A 36 6.39 -2.25 -0.81
N LEU A 37 6.65 -3.28 -1.62
CA LEU A 37 5.81 -4.49 -1.63
C LEU A 37 6.19 -5.55 -0.59
N VAL A 38 7.36 -5.45 0.04
CA VAL A 38 7.86 -6.57 0.86
C VAL A 38 7.11 -6.66 2.19
N VAL A 39 6.59 -5.51 2.62
CA VAL A 39 5.60 -5.41 3.68
C VAL A 39 4.25 -5.05 3.07
N ALA A 40 4.06 -3.90 2.43
CA ALA A 40 2.77 -3.28 2.06
C ALA A 40 1.67 -3.22 3.16
N ALA A 41 1.59 -4.09 4.17
CA ALA A 41 0.72 -5.27 4.11
C ALA A 41 1.29 -6.53 4.80
N ILE A 42 2.26 -6.42 5.74
CA ILE A 42 2.30 -7.40 6.87
C ILE A 42 0.98 -7.13 7.57
N VAL A 43 -0.03 -7.77 6.98
CA VAL A 43 -1.46 -7.55 6.92
C VAL A 43 -1.88 -6.41 7.83
N GLY A 44 -2.21 -5.25 7.27
CA GLY A 44 -2.21 -3.96 7.97
C GLY A 44 -2.71 -4.05 9.40
N LEU A 45 -1.80 -3.94 10.38
CA LEU A 45 -2.09 -4.32 11.76
C LEU A 45 -2.53 -5.79 11.91
N ILE A 46 -2.09 -6.35 13.00
CA ILE A 46 -2.77 -7.34 13.82
C ILE A 46 -4.29 -7.00 13.97
N VAL A 47 -5.13 -7.02 12.93
CA VAL A 47 -6.54 -6.57 13.05
C VAL A 47 -7.25 -7.43 14.09
N TYR A 48 -6.87 -8.70 14.25
CA TYR A 48 -7.25 -9.52 15.40
C TYR A 48 -6.26 -10.68 15.65
N GLY A 49 -5.09 -10.41 16.23
CA GLY A 49 -4.38 -11.31 17.18
C GLY A 49 -3.99 -12.78 16.89
N GLU A 50 -4.23 -13.42 15.73
CA GLU A 50 -4.18 -14.91 15.69
C GLU A 50 -3.22 -15.63 14.72
N LEU A 51 -2.39 -14.95 13.91
CA LEU A 51 -1.47 -15.64 12.99
C LEU A 51 -0.05 -15.07 13.03
N ARG A 52 0.62 -15.15 14.19
CA ARG A 52 2.04 -14.81 14.31
C ARG A 52 2.93 -16.01 13.98
N THR A 53 3.36 -16.14 12.73
CA THR A 53 4.63 -16.83 12.42
C THR A 53 5.75 -15.79 12.51
N LYS A 54 6.53 -15.82 13.61
CA LYS A 54 7.61 -14.85 13.87
C LYS A 54 8.80 -15.10 12.93
N ALA A 55 8.82 -14.47 11.77
CA ALA A 55 10.08 -14.29 11.04
C ALA A 55 11.02 -13.42 11.91
N ASP A 56 12.29 -13.78 11.99
CA ASP A 56 13.30 -12.95 12.65
C ASP A 56 13.75 -11.87 11.65
N TYR A 57 13.08 -10.72 11.66
CA TYR A 57 13.36 -9.61 10.74
C TYR A 57 14.72 -8.95 10.98
N SER A 58 15.30 -9.15 12.16
CA SER A 58 16.66 -8.70 12.48
C SER A 58 17.74 -9.73 12.11
N ALA A 59 17.35 -10.87 11.50
CA ALA A 59 18.30 -11.92 11.16
C ALA A 59 19.35 -11.45 10.15
N GLY A 60 20.62 -11.51 10.55
CA GLY A 60 21.74 -11.06 9.72
C GLY A 60 22.03 -9.57 9.82
N LEU A 61 21.41 -8.88 10.79
CA LEU A 61 21.71 -7.50 11.15
C LEU A 61 22.39 -7.45 12.52
N THR A 62 23.17 -6.40 12.73
CA THR A 62 23.65 -5.98 14.05
C THR A 62 22.54 -5.24 14.80
N GLU A 63 22.67 -5.07 16.13
CA GLU A 63 21.74 -4.24 16.90
C GLU A 63 21.70 -2.78 16.43
N GLU A 64 22.76 -2.30 15.75
CA GLU A 64 22.86 -0.96 15.16
C GLU A 64 22.26 -0.88 13.75
N GLY A 65 21.71 -1.97 13.21
CA GLY A 65 21.06 -2.01 11.90
C GLY A 65 21.99 -2.22 10.70
N TYR A 66 23.30 -2.35 10.93
CA TYR A 66 24.25 -2.74 9.86
C TYR A 66 24.09 -4.21 9.50
N ILE A 67 24.33 -4.54 8.22
CA ILE A 67 24.47 -5.92 7.75
C ILE A 67 25.64 -6.59 8.50
N GLU A 68 25.36 -7.72 9.15
CA GLU A 68 26.29 -8.36 10.07
C GLU A 68 27.59 -8.80 9.38
N GLY A 69 28.72 -8.25 9.85
CA GLY A 69 30.06 -8.58 9.33
C GLY A 69 30.37 -7.97 7.96
N VAL A 70 29.64 -6.93 7.55
CA VAL A 70 29.81 -6.25 6.26
C VAL A 70 30.14 -4.78 6.49
N THR A 71 31.25 -4.33 5.90
CA THR A 71 31.56 -2.92 5.67
C THR A 71 31.16 -2.59 4.24
N ALA A 72 30.02 -1.94 4.04
CA ALA A 72 29.37 -1.82 2.74
C ALA A 72 30.21 -1.06 1.71
N THR A 73 31.01 -0.08 2.15
CA THR A 73 31.98 0.65 1.31
C THR A 73 33.09 -0.23 0.72
N GLU A 74 33.32 -1.44 1.24
CA GLU A 74 34.22 -2.43 0.61
C GLU A 74 33.57 -3.16 -0.57
N TYR A 75 32.22 -3.19 -0.62
CA TYR A 75 31.44 -3.89 -1.64
C TYR A 75 30.89 -2.96 -2.71
N VAL A 76 30.62 -1.70 -2.35
CA VAL A 76 29.92 -0.73 -3.18
C VAL A 76 30.83 0.45 -3.50
N GLN A 77 30.99 0.72 -4.79
CA GLN A 77 31.47 2.00 -5.28
C GLN A 77 30.27 2.86 -5.66
N LEU A 78 29.97 3.88 -4.85
CA LEU A 78 28.85 4.79 -5.10
C LEU A 78 29.06 5.63 -6.36
N GLY A 79 27.96 5.87 -7.09
CA GLY A 79 27.91 6.85 -8.17
C GLY A 79 28.04 8.30 -7.66
N ASP A 80 28.23 9.26 -8.58
CA ASP A 80 28.25 10.68 -8.22
C ASP A 80 26.83 11.22 -7.99
N TYR A 81 26.30 11.00 -6.79
CA TYR A 81 24.97 11.45 -6.41
C TYR A 81 24.84 12.97 -6.26
N ASN A 82 25.94 13.73 -6.24
CA ASN A 82 25.88 15.21 -6.22
C ASN A 82 25.57 15.81 -7.60
N ALA A 83 25.69 15.02 -8.66
CA ALA A 83 25.38 15.43 -10.04
C ALA A 83 23.94 15.08 -10.45
N LEU A 84 23.13 14.50 -9.55
CA LEU A 84 21.76 14.12 -9.86
C LEU A 84 20.88 15.35 -10.07
N SER A 85 20.10 15.31 -11.15
CA SER A 85 19.11 16.34 -11.47
C SER A 85 17.87 15.73 -12.10
N VAL A 86 16.73 16.36 -11.85
CA VAL A 86 15.41 15.93 -12.35
C VAL A 86 14.56 17.15 -12.58
N LYS A 87 13.68 17.13 -13.58
CA LYS A 87 12.76 18.26 -13.80
C LYS A 87 11.60 18.17 -12.81
N LYS A 88 11.13 19.32 -12.28
CA LYS A 88 9.97 19.30 -11.35
C LYS A 88 8.76 18.56 -11.95
N ASN A 89 8.48 18.73 -13.23
CA ASN A 89 7.33 18.10 -13.90
C ASN A 89 7.46 16.58 -14.11
N GLU A 90 8.65 16.00 -13.91
CA GLU A 90 8.85 14.55 -13.87
C GLU A 90 8.58 13.99 -12.46
N LEU A 91 8.63 14.84 -11.42
CA LEU A 91 8.34 14.46 -10.04
C LEU A 91 6.88 14.71 -9.64
N ILE A 92 6.25 15.73 -10.22
CA ILE A 92 4.90 16.12 -9.82
C ILE A 92 4.18 16.89 -10.93
N SER A 93 2.89 16.61 -11.09
CA SER A 93 1.98 17.34 -11.97
C SER A 93 0.61 17.49 -11.33
N GLU A 94 -0.17 18.48 -11.79
CA GLU A 94 -1.57 18.66 -11.35
C GLU A 94 -2.43 17.42 -11.57
N GLN A 95 -2.15 16.67 -12.65
CA GLN A 95 -2.87 15.44 -12.95
C GLN A 95 -2.63 14.38 -11.87
N MET A 96 -1.38 14.17 -11.45
CA MET A 96 -1.05 13.20 -10.39
C MET A 96 -1.72 13.56 -9.07
N VAL A 97 -1.74 14.86 -8.73
CA VAL A 97 -2.42 15.34 -7.51
C VAL A 97 -3.94 15.11 -7.61
N GLN A 98 -4.52 15.34 -8.78
CA GLN A 98 -5.94 15.11 -9.00
C GLN A 98 -6.31 13.62 -8.92
N GLU A 99 -5.51 12.75 -9.55
CA GLU A 99 -5.69 11.29 -9.53
C GLU A 99 -5.64 10.75 -8.08
N GLU A 100 -4.65 11.15 -7.29
CA GLU A 100 -4.53 10.74 -5.87
C GLU A 100 -5.74 11.18 -5.03
N ILE A 101 -6.22 12.42 -5.25
CA ILE A 101 -7.42 12.92 -4.57
C ILE A 101 -8.67 12.12 -4.99
N ASP A 102 -8.82 11.86 -6.29
CA ASP A 102 -9.97 11.14 -6.83
C ASP A 102 -10.00 9.69 -6.34
N GLU A 103 -8.85 9.01 -6.30
CA GLU A 103 -8.71 7.67 -5.71
C GLU A 103 -9.07 7.66 -4.22
N TYR A 104 -8.57 8.64 -3.46
CA TYR A 104 -8.93 8.80 -2.06
C TYR A 104 -10.46 8.96 -1.90
N LEU A 105 -11.10 9.85 -2.65
CA LEU A 105 -12.54 10.09 -2.56
C LEU A 105 -13.35 8.87 -3.02
N ALA A 106 -12.93 8.19 -4.09
CA ALA A 106 -13.54 6.95 -4.56
C ALA A 106 -13.52 5.87 -3.47
N SER A 107 -12.44 5.78 -2.69
CA SER A 107 -12.36 4.87 -1.53
C SER A 107 -13.35 5.21 -0.40
N LYS A 108 -13.88 6.45 -0.38
CA LYS A 108 -14.88 6.93 0.57
C LYS A 108 -16.29 6.96 -0.01
N ALA A 109 -16.51 6.38 -1.19
CA ALA A 109 -17.82 6.34 -1.80
C ALA A 109 -18.83 5.62 -0.89
N THR A 110 -20.03 6.20 -0.81
CA THR A 110 -21.13 5.65 0.00
C THR A 110 -22.32 5.32 -0.89
N LEU A 111 -23.09 4.31 -0.49
CA LEU A 111 -24.25 3.88 -1.25
C LEU A 111 -25.36 4.94 -1.20
N ASN A 112 -25.69 5.53 -2.35
CA ASN A 112 -26.82 6.43 -2.53
C ASN A 112 -28.05 5.64 -3.00
N GLU A 113 -29.04 5.51 -2.12
CA GLU A 113 -30.29 4.78 -2.36
C GLU A 113 -31.43 5.68 -2.91
N SER A 114 -31.11 6.89 -3.37
CA SER A 114 -32.11 7.83 -3.88
C SER A 114 -32.68 7.39 -5.24
N SER A 115 -34.00 7.20 -5.33
CA SER A 115 -34.71 6.81 -6.56
C SER A 115 -34.65 7.81 -7.71
N THR A 116 -34.11 9.00 -7.48
CA THR A 116 -33.83 9.99 -8.54
C THR A 116 -32.59 9.64 -9.36
N LYS A 117 -31.68 8.82 -8.82
CA LYS A 117 -30.44 8.41 -9.48
C LYS A 117 -30.72 7.38 -10.57
N VAL A 118 -29.97 7.49 -11.66
CA VAL A 118 -30.05 6.65 -12.86
C VAL A 118 -28.65 6.16 -13.15
N THR A 119 -28.50 4.87 -13.42
CA THR A 119 -27.21 4.25 -13.71
C THR A 119 -26.66 4.67 -15.07
N ALA A 120 -25.34 4.80 -15.12
CA ALA A 120 -24.55 5.02 -16.31
C ALA A 120 -23.36 4.04 -16.37
N SER A 121 -22.69 3.98 -17.53
CA SER A 121 -21.43 3.24 -17.65
C SER A 121 -20.40 3.79 -16.66
N GLY A 122 -19.67 2.90 -16.00
CA GLY A 122 -18.67 3.24 -14.98
C GLY A 122 -19.23 3.41 -13.57
N ASP A 123 -20.56 3.42 -13.38
CA ASP A 123 -21.14 3.48 -12.05
C ASP A 123 -20.85 2.19 -11.27
N LYS A 124 -20.43 2.34 -10.02
CA LYS A 124 -20.38 1.25 -9.06
C LYS A 124 -21.73 1.16 -8.36
N VAL A 125 -22.42 0.04 -8.50
CA VAL A 125 -23.80 -0.12 -8.03
C VAL A 125 -23.93 -1.30 -7.08
N SER A 126 -24.94 -1.25 -6.21
CA SER A 126 -25.37 -2.40 -5.42
C SER A 126 -26.67 -2.94 -6.01
N ILE A 127 -26.71 -4.24 -6.27
CA ILE A 127 -27.87 -4.95 -6.85
C ILE A 127 -28.23 -6.18 -6.02
N ASP A 128 -29.52 -6.49 -5.95
CA ASP A 128 -30.00 -7.83 -5.62
C ASP A 128 -30.35 -8.52 -6.94
N PHE A 129 -30.09 -9.81 -7.09
CA PHE A 129 -30.52 -10.54 -8.28
C PHE A 129 -30.91 -11.98 -7.99
N VAL A 130 -31.86 -12.51 -8.77
CA VAL A 130 -32.27 -13.92 -8.80
C VAL A 130 -32.25 -14.41 -10.24
N GLY A 131 -31.29 -15.28 -10.53
CA GLY A 131 -31.07 -15.92 -11.82
C GLY A 131 -31.84 -17.23 -11.95
N THR A 132 -32.42 -17.42 -13.13
CA THR A 132 -33.13 -18.65 -13.52
C THR A 132 -32.68 -19.12 -14.89
N VAL A 133 -32.70 -20.44 -15.09
CA VAL A 133 -32.48 -21.10 -16.37
C VAL A 133 -33.61 -22.09 -16.56
N ASP A 134 -34.28 -22.06 -17.71
CA ASP A 134 -35.46 -22.89 -17.96
C ASP A 134 -36.58 -22.74 -16.89
N GLY A 135 -36.64 -21.58 -16.22
CA GLY A 135 -37.58 -21.27 -15.13
C GLY A 135 -37.21 -21.83 -13.76
N GLU A 136 -36.06 -22.48 -13.60
CA GLU A 136 -35.55 -22.98 -12.32
C GLU A 136 -34.33 -22.16 -11.85
N THR A 137 -34.26 -21.87 -10.55
CA THR A 137 -33.07 -21.24 -9.96
C THR A 137 -31.91 -22.22 -9.92
N PHE A 138 -30.68 -21.71 -10.01
CA PHE A 138 -29.47 -22.52 -9.96
C PHE A 138 -28.50 -22.02 -8.88
N ASP A 139 -27.57 -22.88 -8.46
CA ASP A 139 -26.58 -22.55 -7.44
C ASP A 139 -25.73 -21.34 -7.87
N ASN A 140 -25.49 -20.41 -6.95
CA ASN A 140 -24.83 -19.12 -7.19
C ASN A 140 -25.57 -18.19 -8.17
N GLY A 141 -26.81 -18.50 -8.56
CA GLY A 141 -27.65 -17.63 -9.37
C GLY A 141 -28.33 -16.52 -8.57
N THR A 142 -28.21 -16.46 -7.25
CA THR A 142 -28.88 -15.47 -6.41
C THR A 142 -27.90 -14.75 -5.49
N SER A 143 -28.03 -13.42 -5.41
CA SER A 143 -27.24 -12.60 -4.51
C SER A 143 -28.02 -11.39 -4.00
N THR A 144 -27.63 -10.89 -2.83
CA THR A 144 -28.21 -9.67 -2.23
C THR A 144 -27.08 -8.70 -1.89
N GLY A 145 -27.22 -7.44 -2.27
CA GLY A 145 -26.24 -6.40 -2.07
C GLY A 145 -24.96 -6.59 -2.88
N TYR A 146 -25.01 -7.34 -3.97
CA TYR A 146 -23.86 -7.59 -4.83
C TYR A 146 -23.38 -6.27 -5.42
N VAL A 147 -22.07 -6.01 -5.35
CA VAL A 147 -21.47 -4.77 -5.84
C VAL A 147 -20.82 -5.04 -7.18
N VAL A 148 -21.22 -4.27 -8.19
CA VAL A 148 -20.68 -4.37 -9.55
C VAL A 148 -20.37 -2.98 -10.10
N THR A 149 -19.26 -2.84 -10.81
CA THR A 149 -18.95 -1.64 -11.58
C THR A 149 -19.37 -1.88 -13.03
N ILE A 150 -20.21 -1.02 -13.57
CA ILE A 150 -20.78 -1.20 -14.91
C ILE A 150 -19.70 -1.00 -15.97
N GLY A 151 -19.35 -2.04 -16.73
CA GLY A 151 -18.40 -2.00 -17.84
C GLY A 151 -17.02 -2.55 -17.51
N GLU A 152 -16.82 -3.15 -16.33
CA GLU A 152 -15.57 -3.83 -15.97
C GLU A 152 -15.51 -5.29 -16.48
N GLY A 153 -16.63 -5.86 -16.94
CA GLY A 153 -16.68 -7.22 -17.47
C GLY A 153 -16.45 -8.28 -16.40
N THR A 154 -16.88 -7.99 -15.18
CA THR A 154 -16.77 -8.88 -14.02
C THR A 154 -17.91 -9.89 -13.95
N MET A 155 -19.06 -9.54 -14.55
CA MET A 155 -20.24 -10.41 -14.69
C MET A 155 -20.24 -11.13 -16.04
N ILE A 156 -21.22 -12.01 -16.25
CA ILE A 156 -21.47 -12.66 -17.54
C ILE A 156 -21.62 -11.57 -18.62
N ASP A 157 -21.09 -11.83 -19.83
CA ASP A 157 -21.19 -10.94 -20.99
C ASP A 157 -22.63 -10.40 -21.16
N ASP A 158 -22.72 -9.14 -21.56
CA ASP A 158 -23.96 -8.36 -21.72
C ASP A 158 -24.77 -8.08 -20.44
N PHE A 159 -24.41 -8.63 -19.27
CA PHE A 159 -25.13 -8.38 -18.02
C PHE A 159 -25.04 -6.91 -17.59
N GLU A 160 -23.82 -6.38 -17.52
CA GLU A 160 -23.55 -5.05 -16.94
C GLU A 160 -24.14 -3.92 -17.80
N GLU A 161 -24.08 -4.05 -19.12
CA GLU A 161 -24.60 -3.05 -20.06
C GLU A 161 -26.11 -2.85 -19.90
N GLN A 162 -26.84 -3.92 -19.57
CA GLN A 162 -28.29 -3.87 -19.33
C GLN A 162 -28.66 -3.20 -18.02
N LEU A 163 -27.69 -2.94 -17.13
CA LEU A 163 -27.95 -2.15 -15.92
C LEU A 163 -28.09 -0.65 -16.23
N ILE A 164 -27.60 -0.17 -17.38
CA ILE A 164 -27.54 1.25 -17.73
C ILE A 164 -28.94 1.83 -17.97
N GLY A 165 -29.21 3.01 -17.43
CA GLY A 165 -30.46 3.74 -17.62
C GLY A 165 -31.57 3.36 -16.65
N HIS A 166 -31.35 2.38 -15.77
CA HIS A 166 -32.27 2.02 -14.70
C HIS A 166 -32.15 2.94 -13.49
N ARG A 167 -33.28 3.18 -12.82
CA ARG A 167 -33.34 4.00 -11.60
C ARG A 167 -33.14 3.16 -10.37
N VAL A 168 -32.55 3.75 -9.34
CA VAL A 168 -32.46 3.11 -8.03
C VAL A 168 -33.87 2.76 -7.52
N GLY A 169 -34.04 1.51 -7.10
CA GLY A 169 -35.31 0.90 -6.70
C GLY A 169 -36.06 0.20 -7.83
N ASP A 170 -35.61 0.31 -9.09
CA ASP A 170 -36.21 -0.43 -10.20
C ASP A 170 -36.02 -1.94 -10.02
N ASN A 171 -37.03 -2.68 -10.46
CA ASN A 171 -36.96 -4.13 -10.66
C ASN A 171 -37.11 -4.39 -12.16
N PHE A 172 -36.17 -5.10 -12.74
CA PHE A 172 -36.11 -5.36 -14.17
C PHE A 172 -35.45 -6.71 -14.44
N THR A 173 -35.67 -7.23 -15.64
CA THR A 173 -35.06 -8.49 -16.07
C THR A 173 -33.85 -8.20 -16.93
N VAL A 174 -32.75 -8.86 -16.62
CA VAL A 174 -31.53 -8.90 -17.45
C VAL A 174 -31.46 -10.28 -18.09
N GLU A 175 -31.31 -10.33 -19.40
CA GLU A 175 -31.24 -11.57 -20.18
C GLU A 175 -29.80 -11.78 -20.67
N VAL A 176 -29.22 -12.94 -20.39
CA VAL A 176 -27.84 -13.26 -20.81
C VAL A 176 -27.73 -14.68 -21.33
N THR A 177 -26.70 -14.94 -22.12
CA THR A 177 -26.30 -16.29 -22.51
C THR A 177 -24.96 -16.62 -21.87
N PHE A 178 -24.90 -17.73 -21.13
CA PHE A 178 -23.64 -18.19 -20.55
C PHE A 178 -22.63 -18.58 -21.63
N PRO A 179 -21.32 -18.33 -21.44
CA PRO A 179 -20.30 -18.75 -22.38
C PRO A 179 -20.32 -20.26 -22.65
N GLU A 180 -19.99 -20.66 -23.88
CA GLU A 180 -19.92 -22.06 -24.32
C GLU A 180 -18.98 -22.93 -23.47
N ASN A 181 -18.00 -22.33 -22.80
CA ASN A 181 -17.07 -23.00 -21.90
C ASN A 181 -17.09 -22.35 -20.50
N TYR A 182 -18.28 -22.25 -19.89
CA TYR A 182 -18.41 -21.73 -18.53
C TYR A 182 -17.80 -22.69 -17.49
N GLU A 183 -16.55 -22.45 -17.11
CA GLU A 183 -15.74 -23.35 -16.28
C GLU A 183 -16.28 -23.49 -14.85
N GLN A 184 -16.92 -22.45 -14.33
CA GLN A 184 -17.48 -22.42 -12.99
C GLN A 184 -18.67 -23.38 -12.85
N ASN A 185 -19.41 -23.64 -13.94
CA ASN A 185 -20.49 -24.64 -13.97
C ASN A 185 -20.81 -25.11 -15.40
N GLN A 186 -20.26 -26.27 -15.78
CA GLN A 186 -20.47 -26.86 -17.12
C GLN A 186 -21.94 -27.11 -17.49
N LYS A 187 -22.86 -27.17 -16.52
CA LYS A 187 -24.30 -27.37 -16.81
C LYS A 187 -24.98 -26.10 -17.34
N LEU A 188 -24.36 -24.94 -17.14
CA LEU A 188 -24.87 -23.66 -17.58
C LEU A 188 -24.28 -23.23 -18.92
N SER A 189 -23.22 -23.88 -19.40
CA SER A 189 -22.53 -23.50 -20.63
C SER A 189 -23.47 -23.43 -21.84
N GLY A 190 -23.45 -22.29 -22.54
CA GLY A 190 -24.28 -22.04 -23.74
C GLY A 190 -25.79 -21.92 -23.47
N LYS A 191 -26.22 -21.86 -22.20
CA LYS A 191 -27.64 -21.69 -21.85
C LYS A 191 -28.00 -20.23 -21.71
N ASP A 192 -29.24 -19.91 -22.10
CA ASP A 192 -29.88 -18.63 -21.82
C ASP A 192 -30.37 -18.60 -20.37
N ALA A 193 -30.26 -17.43 -19.75
CA ALA A 193 -30.66 -17.19 -18.38
C ALA A 193 -31.33 -15.83 -18.22
N GLU A 194 -32.30 -15.77 -17.31
CA GLU A 194 -32.99 -14.55 -16.93
C GLU A 194 -32.66 -14.21 -15.48
N PHE A 195 -32.25 -12.98 -15.24
CA PHE A 195 -31.98 -12.46 -13.91
C PHE A 195 -33.00 -11.38 -13.56
N GLU A 196 -33.81 -11.63 -12.55
CA GLU A 196 -34.61 -10.58 -11.91
C GLU A 196 -33.67 -9.74 -11.04
N VAL A 197 -33.40 -8.50 -11.46
CA VAL A 197 -32.47 -7.58 -10.81
C VAL A 197 -33.25 -6.47 -10.11
N THR A 198 -32.89 -6.20 -8.86
CA THR A 198 -33.29 -5.01 -8.12
C THR A 198 -32.09 -4.10 -7.95
N LEU A 199 -32.16 -2.87 -8.47
CA LEU A 199 -31.11 -1.88 -8.23
C LEU A 199 -31.27 -1.24 -6.86
N LYS A 200 -30.31 -1.44 -5.96
CA LYS A 200 -30.37 -0.96 -4.56
C LYS A 200 -29.84 0.45 -4.40
N GLY A 201 -28.80 0.80 -5.12
CA GLY A 201 -28.20 2.12 -5.05
C GLY A 201 -26.95 2.24 -5.92
N ILE A 202 -26.45 3.47 -6.01
CA ILE A 202 -25.21 3.80 -6.72
C ILE A 202 -24.21 4.33 -5.69
N TYR A 203 -22.99 3.82 -5.69
CA TYR A 203 -21.92 4.33 -4.85
C TYR A 203 -21.45 5.67 -5.40
N GLU A 204 -21.53 6.72 -4.58
CA GLU A 204 -21.08 8.07 -4.94
C GLU A 204 -19.94 8.50 -4.03
N ALA A 205 -18.83 8.89 -4.66
CA ALA A 205 -17.72 9.52 -3.98
C ALA A 205 -18.14 10.90 -3.44
N PRO A 206 -17.70 11.30 -2.24
CA PRO A 206 -17.86 12.68 -1.80
C PRO A 206 -17.05 13.63 -2.68
N GLU A 207 -17.45 14.90 -2.74
CA GLU A 207 -16.64 15.95 -3.36
C GLU A 207 -15.64 16.52 -2.36
N LEU A 208 -14.42 16.83 -2.81
CA LEU A 208 -13.43 17.56 -2.00
C LEU A 208 -13.83 19.03 -1.85
N THR A 209 -14.67 19.30 -0.86
CA THR A 209 -15.07 20.65 -0.45
C THR A 209 -14.40 21.03 0.87
N ASP A 210 -14.34 22.33 1.17
CA ASP A 210 -13.82 22.80 2.47
C ASP A 210 -14.56 22.15 3.66
N ALA A 211 -15.88 21.97 3.54
CA ALA A 211 -16.68 21.29 4.56
C ALA A 211 -16.28 19.82 4.71
N TYR A 212 -16.05 19.11 3.61
CA TYR A 212 -15.59 17.73 3.66
C TYR A 212 -14.22 17.62 4.32
N VAL A 213 -13.30 18.55 4.03
CA VAL A 213 -11.97 18.60 4.65
C VAL A 213 -12.06 18.88 6.15
N GLU A 214 -12.87 19.86 6.57
CA GLU A 214 -13.05 20.18 7.99
C GLU A 214 -13.60 18.98 8.78
N GLU A 215 -14.55 18.24 8.20
CA GLU A 215 -15.19 17.09 8.84
C GLU A 215 -14.30 15.84 8.86
N ASN A 216 -13.58 15.55 7.77
CA ASN A 216 -12.93 14.24 7.57
C ASN A 216 -11.39 14.29 7.51
N LEU A 217 -10.80 15.46 7.24
CA LEU A 217 -9.37 15.62 6.93
C LEU A 217 -8.70 16.74 7.75
N SER A 218 -9.32 17.18 8.85
CA SER A 218 -8.84 18.30 9.68
C SER A 218 -7.47 18.08 10.32
N GLU A 219 -7.00 16.83 10.40
CA GLU A 219 -5.64 16.52 10.83
C GLU A 219 -4.58 16.96 9.79
N TYR A 220 -4.97 17.01 8.52
CA TYR A 220 -4.10 17.27 7.38
C TYR A 220 -4.21 18.73 6.91
N ALA A 221 -5.43 19.25 6.76
CA ALA A 221 -5.72 20.56 6.18
C ALA A 221 -7.02 21.17 6.72
N SER A 222 -7.24 22.46 6.47
CA SER A 222 -8.49 23.17 6.87
C SER A 222 -9.40 23.49 5.68
N THR A 223 -8.87 23.45 4.46
CA THR A 223 -9.60 23.73 3.21
C THR A 223 -9.23 22.72 2.12
N ALA A 224 -10.04 22.60 1.08
CA ALA A 224 -9.76 21.75 -0.08
C ALA A 224 -8.42 22.12 -0.75
N GLU A 225 -8.11 23.41 -0.83
CA GLU A 225 -6.85 23.90 -1.41
C GLU A 225 -5.63 23.57 -0.54
N GLU A 226 -5.77 23.70 0.78
CA GLU A 226 -4.71 23.29 1.71
C GLU A 226 -4.48 21.77 1.64
N TYR A 227 -5.55 20.98 1.47
CA TYR A 227 -5.44 19.54 1.30
C TYR A 227 -4.75 19.17 -0.02
N ARG A 228 -5.10 19.84 -1.13
CA ARG A 228 -4.41 19.68 -2.41
C ARG A 228 -2.92 19.99 -2.29
N THR A 229 -2.56 21.09 -1.66
CA THR A 229 -1.16 21.47 -1.41
C THR A 229 -0.44 20.42 -0.56
N TYR A 230 -1.13 19.87 0.44
CA TYR A 230 -0.61 18.77 1.25
C TYR A 230 -0.33 17.53 0.41
N VAL A 231 -1.28 17.09 -0.43
CA VAL A 231 -1.10 15.95 -1.35
C VAL A 231 0.04 16.20 -2.35
N GLU A 232 0.12 17.39 -2.96
CA GLU A 232 1.22 17.75 -3.87
C GLU A 232 2.58 17.59 -3.18
N ALA A 233 2.71 18.09 -1.95
CA ALA A 233 3.95 18.00 -1.19
C ALA A 233 4.34 16.55 -0.88
N GLN A 234 3.37 15.66 -0.68
CA GLN A 234 3.63 14.24 -0.41
C GLN A 234 4.07 13.49 -1.65
N LEU A 235 3.29 13.58 -2.71
CA LEU A 235 3.64 12.96 -3.99
C LEU A 235 5.00 13.46 -4.47
N TYR A 236 5.28 14.76 -4.34
CA TYR A 236 6.59 15.31 -4.70
C TYR A 236 7.73 14.68 -3.88
N GLU A 237 7.58 14.57 -2.56
CA GLU A 237 8.61 13.98 -1.70
C GLU A 237 8.81 12.49 -1.99
N GLU A 238 7.72 11.75 -2.16
CA GLU A 238 7.70 10.33 -2.51
C GLU A 238 8.40 10.08 -3.85
N ASN A 239 8.02 10.81 -4.89
CA ASN A 239 8.59 10.67 -6.22
C ASN A 239 10.06 11.09 -6.25
N LEU A 240 10.45 12.11 -5.49
CA LEU A 240 11.84 12.51 -5.37
C LEU A 240 12.68 11.42 -4.71
N LEU A 241 12.20 10.82 -3.62
CA LEU A 241 12.93 9.79 -2.91
C LEU A 241 12.99 8.48 -3.71
N THR A 242 11.94 8.16 -4.47
CA THR A 242 11.93 7.05 -5.45
C THR A 242 12.96 7.28 -6.56
N PHE A 243 12.95 8.45 -7.17
CA PHE A 243 13.95 8.85 -8.17
C PHE A 243 15.37 8.72 -7.62
N VAL A 244 15.63 9.25 -6.42
CA VAL A 244 16.94 9.19 -5.77
C VAL A 244 17.38 7.75 -5.54
N GLN A 245 16.51 6.91 -5.01
CA GLN A 245 16.81 5.50 -4.82
C GLN A 245 17.25 4.86 -6.13
N GLU A 246 16.42 4.96 -7.17
CA GLU A 246 16.68 4.32 -8.46
C GLU A 246 18.00 4.80 -9.06
N GLN A 247 18.24 6.11 -9.05
CA GLN A 247 19.46 6.68 -9.60
C GLN A 247 20.71 6.30 -8.81
N VAL A 248 20.64 6.31 -7.47
CA VAL A 248 21.80 5.99 -6.63
C VAL A 248 22.13 4.50 -6.68
N VAL A 249 21.13 3.62 -6.66
CA VAL A 249 21.35 2.18 -6.81
C VAL A 249 21.89 1.87 -8.20
N SER A 250 21.24 2.35 -9.26
CA SER A 250 21.64 2.06 -10.65
C SER A 250 23.00 2.64 -11.07
N SER A 251 23.40 3.78 -10.49
CA SER A 251 24.71 4.39 -10.74
C SER A 251 25.84 3.79 -9.89
N SER A 252 25.50 3.03 -8.85
CA SER A 252 26.47 2.35 -7.99
C SER A 252 26.99 1.07 -8.62
N LYS A 253 28.25 0.73 -8.36
CA LYS A 253 28.84 -0.55 -8.76
C LYS A 253 28.97 -1.45 -7.55
N ILE A 254 28.22 -2.55 -7.57
CA ILE A 254 28.22 -3.56 -6.51
C ILE A 254 29.11 -4.72 -6.96
N SER A 255 30.17 -4.98 -6.20
CA SER A 255 31.15 -6.04 -6.54
C SER A 255 30.64 -7.44 -6.22
N ALA A 256 29.90 -7.60 -5.13
CA ALA A 256 29.22 -8.82 -4.74
C ALA A 256 28.16 -8.52 -3.66
N LEU A 257 27.08 -9.31 -3.63
CA LEU A 257 26.12 -9.27 -2.54
C LEU A 257 26.54 -10.18 -1.38
N PRO A 258 26.45 -9.73 -0.11
CA PRO A 258 26.75 -10.55 1.06
C PRO A 258 25.83 -11.78 1.17
N GLN A 259 26.30 -12.95 0.74
CA GLN A 259 25.46 -14.15 0.59
C GLN A 259 24.80 -14.63 1.90
N LYS A 260 25.44 -14.40 3.05
CA LYS A 260 24.84 -14.70 4.36
C LYS A 260 23.57 -13.85 4.57
N TYR A 261 23.62 -12.56 4.24
CA TYR A 261 22.50 -11.64 4.36
C TYR A 261 21.40 -11.95 3.32
N VAL A 262 21.78 -12.15 2.05
CA VAL A 262 20.85 -12.57 0.98
C VAL A 262 20.06 -13.83 1.38
N LYS A 263 20.72 -14.82 1.98
CA LYS A 263 20.04 -16.02 2.48
C LYS A 263 19.02 -15.71 3.58
N LYS A 264 19.32 -14.78 4.49
CA LYS A 264 18.39 -14.36 5.55
C LYS A 264 17.19 -13.59 4.97
N LEU A 265 17.43 -12.64 4.07
CA LEU A 265 16.38 -11.92 3.36
C LEU A 265 15.44 -12.88 2.61
N ARG A 266 15.96 -13.88 1.92
CA ARG A 266 15.12 -14.90 1.26
C ARG A 266 14.14 -15.58 2.20
N HIS A 267 14.58 -15.93 3.42
CA HIS A 267 13.69 -16.51 4.42
C HIS A 267 12.63 -15.52 4.90
N ILE A 268 12.99 -14.25 5.09
CA ILE A 268 12.08 -13.18 5.51
C ILE A 268 11.02 -12.93 4.42
N TYR A 269 11.43 -12.75 3.17
CA TYR A 269 10.54 -12.41 2.05
C TYR A 269 9.57 -13.55 1.76
N ARG A 270 10.08 -14.79 1.76
CA ARG A 270 9.24 -15.96 1.60
C ARG A 270 8.20 -16.06 2.71
N ALA A 271 8.59 -15.82 3.96
CA ALA A 271 7.66 -15.81 5.09
C ALA A 271 6.61 -14.70 4.96
N GLY A 272 6.99 -13.52 4.45
CA GLY A 272 6.07 -12.42 4.15
C GLY A 272 5.01 -12.81 3.12
N TYR A 273 5.43 -13.35 1.96
CA TYR A 273 4.50 -13.82 0.93
C TYR A 273 3.59 -14.97 1.43
N GLU A 274 4.15 -15.92 2.18
CA GLU A 274 3.35 -17.01 2.77
C GLU A 274 2.34 -16.46 3.80
N MET A 275 2.68 -15.41 4.56
CA MET A 275 1.79 -14.76 5.51
C MET A 275 0.62 -14.06 4.81
N GLU A 276 0.91 -13.28 3.77
CA GLU A 276 -0.10 -12.60 2.95
C GLU A 276 -1.09 -13.62 2.35
N TYR A 277 -0.56 -14.66 1.71
CA TYR A 277 -1.33 -15.78 1.18
C TYR A 277 -2.26 -16.39 2.24
N ASN A 278 -1.71 -16.76 3.41
CA ASN A 278 -2.49 -17.40 4.47
C ASN A 278 -3.60 -16.50 5.01
N TYR A 279 -3.35 -15.18 5.07
CA TYR A 279 -4.35 -14.21 5.52
C TYR A 279 -5.53 -14.14 4.55
N TYR A 280 -5.28 -13.89 3.27
CA TYR A 280 -6.37 -13.75 2.30
C TYR A 280 -7.14 -15.06 2.13
N ASN A 281 -6.46 -16.20 2.20
CA ASN A 281 -7.15 -17.50 2.20
C ASN A 281 -8.07 -17.68 3.42
N LYS A 282 -7.62 -17.28 4.62
CA LYS A 282 -8.46 -17.35 5.83
C LYS A 282 -9.64 -16.38 5.75
N LEU A 283 -9.42 -15.18 5.22
CA LEU A 283 -10.45 -14.18 5.00
C LEU A 283 -11.49 -14.71 4.01
N TYR A 284 -11.07 -15.23 2.86
CA TYR A 284 -11.94 -15.84 1.87
C TYR A 284 -12.75 -17.01 2.45
N TYR A 285 -12.10 -17.94 3.16
CA TYR A 285 -12.76 -19.04 3.86
C TYR A 285 -13.86 -18.54 4.82
N SER A 286 -13.62 -17.43 5.52
CA SER A 286 -14.63 -16.86 6.44
C SER A 286 -15.90 -16.38 5.73
N TYR A 287 -15.80 -16.01 4.46
CA TYR A 287 -16.93 -15.57 3.63
C TYR A 287 -17.64 -16.72 2.93
N VAL A 288 -16.90 -17.70 2.39
CA VAL A 288 -17.47 -18.71 1.47
C VAL A 288 -17.38 -20.16 1.98
N GLY A 289 -16.64 -20.42 3.07
CA GLY A 289 -16.54 -21.75 3.70
C GLY A 289 -15.56 -22.73 3.03
N TYR A 290 -14.73 -22.28 2.09
CA TYR A 290 -13.65 -23.07 1.49
C TYR A 290 -12.44 -22.17 1.16
N TYR A 291 -11.25 -22.76 0.97
CA TYR A 291 -10.03 -22.02 0.60
C TYR A 291 -9.98 -21.81 -0.91
N MET A 292 -9.57 -20.61 -1.36
CA MET A 292 -9.51 -20.27 -2.78
C MET A 292 -8.25 -20.83 -3.44
N TRP A 293 -7.12 -20.77 -2.72
CA TRP A 293 -5.80 -21.10 -3.25
C TRP A 293 -5.17 -22.23 -2.44
N ASP A 294 -4.49 -23.17 -3.09
CA ASP A 294 -3.84 -24.29 -2.40
C ASP A 294 -2.44 -23.90 -1.87
N ASN A 295 -1.83 -22.87 -2.45
CA ASN A 295 -0.49 -22.40 -2.10
C ASN A 295 -0.25 -20.94 -2.51
N VAL A 296 0.92 -20.41 -2.12
CA VAL A 296 1.30 -19.00 -2.34
C VAL A 296 1.41 -18.59 -3.81
N TYR A 297 1.85 -19.48 -4.71
CA TYR A 297 2.02 -19.13 -6.13
C TYR A 297 0.69 -19.16 -6.88
N ASP A 298 -0.25 -20.03 -6.49
CA ASP A 298 -1.63 -19.98 -6.99
C ASP A 298 -2.32 -18.67 -6.62
N TYR A 299 -2.06 -18.13 -5.43
CA TYR A 299 -2.57 -16.82 -4.99
C TYR A 299 -2.12 -15.68 -5.90
N TYR A 300 -0.84 -15.68 -6.31
CA TYR A 300 -0.34 -14.70 -7.27
C TYR A 300 -0.68 -15.02 -8.73
N GLY A 301 -1.38 -16.12 -9.02
CA GLY A 301 -1.70 -16.55 -10.39
C GLY A 301 -0.45 -16.90 -11.21
N MET A 302 0.60 -17.40 -10.56
CA MET A 302 1.91 -17.70 -11.16
C MET A 302 2.24 -19.18 -11.04
N THR A 303 3.12 -19.66 -11.91
CA THR A 303 3.78 -20.94 -11.70
C THR A 303 4.75 -20.86 -10.52
N LYS A 304 5.11 -22.02 -9.95
CA LYS A 304 6.11 -22.10 -8.87
C LYS A 304 7.47 -21.49 -9.28
N ASP A 305 7.88 -21.69 -10.53
CA ASP A 305 9.17 -21.19 -11.02
C ASP A 305 9.13 -19.67 -11.20
N GLU A 306 8.05 -19.11 -11.74
CA GLU A 306 7.84 -17.64 -11.82
C GLU A 306 7.79 -17.00 -10.43
N PHE A 307 7.11 -17.63 -9.46
CA PHE A 307 7.12 -17.14 -8.08
C PHE A 307 8.53 -17.19 -7.46
N GLN A 308 9.31 -18.22 -7.76
CA GLN A 308 10.68 -18.32 -7.29
C GLN A 308 11.56 -17.23 -7.92
N GLU A 309 11.38 -16.91 -9.20
CA GLU A 309 12.05 -15.79 -9.87
C GLU A 309 11.66 -14.45 -9.25
N LYS A 310 10.37 -14.21 -9.01
CA LYS A 310 9.85 -13.03 -8.30
C LYS A 310 10.48 -12.87 -6.92
N LEU A 311 10.55 -13.96 -6.15
CA LEU A 311 11.17 -13.98 -4.83
C LEU A 311 12.67 -13.63 -4.90
N GLU A 312 13.42 -14.25 -5.81
CA GLU A 312 14.85 -13.96 -5.93
C GLU A 312 15.12 -12.53 -6.40
N ALA A 313 14.32 -11.99 -7.33
CA ALA A 313 14.42 -10.60 -7.76
C ALA A 313 14.20 -9.65 -6.59
N ALA A 314 13.11 -9.81 -5.84
CA ALA A 314 12.82 -8.97 -4.67
C ALA A 314 13.92 -9.05 -3.59
N VAL A 315 14.50 -10.23 -3.38
CA VAL A 315 15.60 -10.41 -2.42
C VAL A 315 16.89 -9.74 -2.91
N GLN A 316 17.19 -9.80 -4.22
CA GLN A 316 18.35 -9.15 -4.81
C GLN A 316 18.21 -7.63 -4.73
N ASP A 317 17.10 -7.08 -5.19
CA ASP A 317 16.83 -5.63 -5.20
C ASP A 317 16.98 -5.05 -3.79
N SER A 318 16.44 -5.73 -2.78
CA SER A 318 16.54 -5.26 -1.39
C SER A 318 17.93 -5.43 -0.80
N ALA A 319 18.64 -6.50 -1.13
CA ALA A 319 20.02 -6.66 -0.72
C ALA A 319 20.93 -5.57 -1.33
N GLU A 320 20.72 -5.22 -2.59
CA GLU A 320 21.42 -4.14 -3.28
C GLU A 320 21.09 -2.79 -2.63
N PHE A 321 19.80 -2.50 -2.47
CA PHE A 321 19.31 -1.27 -1.86
C PHE A 321 19.92 -1.02 -0.48
N TYR A 322 19.76 -1.96 0.47
CA TYR A 322 20.26 -1.77 1.82
C TYR A 322 21.79 -1.71 1.88
N LEU A 323 22.48 -2.45 1.00
CA LEU A 323 23.94 -2.38 0.92
C LEU A 323 24.41 -1.01 0.40
N VAL A 324 23.75 -0.45 -0.61
CA VAL A 324 24.05 0.89 -1.13
C VAL A 324 23.73 1.96 -0.09
N MET A 325 22.58 1.89 0.59
CA MET A 325 22.24 2.85 1.65
C MET A 325 23.22 2.79 2.83
N GLN A 326 23.62 1.58 3.24
CA GLN A 326 24.64 1.42 4.25
C GLN A 326 25.98 2.03 3.79
N ALA A 327 26.38 1.85 2.52
CA ALA A 327 27.61 2.44 1.99
C ALA A 327 27.57 3.97 2.00
N VAL A 328 26.43 4.59 1.67
CA VAL A 328 26.23 6.05 1.80
C VAL A 328 26.38 6.47 3.25
N PHE A 329 25.73 5.76 4.16
CA PHE A 329 25.75 6.05 5.59
C PHE A 329 27.16 5.96 6.19
N GLU A 330 27.93 4.94 5.79
CA GLU A 330 29.34 4.77 6.14
C GLU A 330 30.24 5.86 5.55
N GLN A 331 30.13 6.13 4.24
CA GLN A 331 30.96 7.13 3.54
C GLN A 331 30.79 8.53 4.14
N GLU A 332 29.56 8.88 4.49
CA GLU A 332 29.20 10.19 5.04
C GLU A 332 29.34 10.25 6.57
N ASN A 333 29.82 9.16 7.20
CA ASN A 333 30.00 9.04 8.65
C ASN A 333 28.74 9.42 9.44
N MET A 334 27.59 8.95 8.97
CA MET A 334 26.29 9.23 9.56
C MET A 334 26.06 8.37 10.82
N SER A 335 25.11 8.80 11.65
CA SER A 335 24.69 8.06 12.85
C SER A 335 23.19 8.25 13.08
N ILE A 336 22.51 7.24 13.62
CA ILE A 336 21.10 7.32 14.03
C ILE A 336 21.00 7.35 15.56
N SER A 337 20.19 8.26 16.07
CA SER A 337 19.81 8.33 17.47
C SER A 337 18.55 7.50 17.74
N GLU A 338 18.36 7.10 19.00
CA GLU A 338 17.12 6.41 19.42
C GLU A 338 15.87 7.26 19.19
N GLU A 339 15.98 8.59 19.31
CA GLU A 339 14.87 9.50 19.00
C GLU A 339 14.47 9.44 17.52
N GLU A 340 15.43 9.25 16.60
CA GLU A 340 15.16 9.08 15.17
C GLU A 340 14.52 7.72 14.88
N VAL A 341 14.99 6.65 15.52
CA VAL A 341 14.40 5.31 15.39
C VAL A 341 12.95 5.31 15.89
N ASN A 342 12.69 5.88 17.07
CA ASN A 342 11.34 5.98 17.59
C ASN A 342 10.44 6.84 16.68
N ALA A 343 10.97 7.94 16.14
CA ALA A 343 10.22 8.77 15.19
C ALA A 343 9.86 8.00 13.90
N TYR A 344 10.78 7.16 13.41
CA TYR A 344 10.53 6.27 12.28
C TYR A 344 9.45 5.23 12.61
N ILE A 345 9.53 4.54 13.75
CA ILE A 345 8.50 3.57 14.17
C ILE A 345 7.10 4.23 14.24
N LEU A 346 7.01 5.42 14.85
CA LEU A 346 5.75 6.16 14.93
C LEU A 346 5.21 6.59 13.56
N SER A 347 6.11 6.85 12.60
CA SER A 347 5.70 7.17 11.24
C SER A 347 5.12 5.96 10.51
N SER A 348 5.59 4.75 10.83
CA SER A 348 5.10 3.49 10.28
C SER A 348 3.74 3.05 10.85
N GLY A 349 3.04 3.92 11.58
CA GLY A 349 1.66 3.69 12.06
C GLY A 349 1.52 3.33 13.53
N TYR A 350 2.62 3.09 14.24
CA TYR A 350 2.59 2.78 15.67
C TYR A 350 2.34 4.02 16.54
N THR A 351 1.76 3.80 17.71
CA THR A 351 1.60 4.81 18.77
C THR A 351 2.79 4.81 19.74
N GLU A 352 2.92 5.86 20.56
CA GLU A 352 3.95 5.92 21.61
C GLU A 352 3.86 4.74 22.60
N SER A 353 2.65 4.21 22.84
CA SER A 353 2.44 3.05 23.70
C SER A 353 2.80 1.70 23.06
N GLU A 354 2.96 1.64 21.74
CA GLU A 354 3.24 0.40 21.00
C GLU A 354 4.71 0.28 20.59
N LEU A 355 5.55 1.26 20.93
CA LEU A 355 6.97 1.26 20.58
C LEU A 355 7.71 0.00 21.05
N GLU A 356 7.49 -0.42 22.30
CA GLU A 356 8.12 -1.62 22.86
C GLU A 356 7.65 -2.88 22.11
N GLU A 357 6.35 -3.00 21.81
CA GLU A 357 5.81 -4.12 21.05
C GLU A 357 6.37 -4.17 19.62
N ALA A 358 6.46 -3.02 18.94
CA ALA A 358 7.05 -2.93 17.62
C ALA A 358 8.51 -3.42 17.61
N VAL A 359 9.30 -3.05 18.63
CA VAL A 359 10.68 -3.52 18.77
C VAL A 359 10.74 -5.00 19.12
N GLU A 360 9.86 -5.52 19.97
CA GLU A 360 9.79 -6.95 20.28
C GLU A 360 9.39 -7.80 19.06
N GLU A 361 8.54 -7.28 18.18
CA GLU A 361 8.02 -7.99 17.02
C GLU A 361 9.03 -8.06 15.88
N PHE A 362 9.70 -6.95 15.56
CA PHE A 362 10.62 -6.85 14.41
C PHE A 362 12.11 -6.89 14.79
N GLY A 363 12.42 -6.59 16.06
CA GLY A 363 13.78 -6.44 16.55
C GLY A 363 14.39 -5.07 16.22
N MET A 364 15.32 -4.63 17.08
CA MET A 364 15.97 -3.32 16.95
C MET A 364 16.82 -3.20 15.67
N GLY A 365 17.47 -4.29 15.23
CA GLY A 365 18.29 -4.30 14.02
C GLY A 365 17.47 -3.92 12.78
N TYR A 366 16.27 -4.49 12.65
CA TYR A 366 15.32 -4.14 11.58
C TYR A 366 14.96 -2.65 11.59
N TRP A 367 14.53 -2.12 12.75
CA TRP A 367 14.11 -0.73 12.86
C TRP A 367 15.25 0.24 12.56
N ARG A 368 16.46 -0.08 13.02
CA ARG A 368 17.64 0.72 12.73
C ARG A 368 18.09 0.67 11.29
N GLN A 369 18.03 -0.50 10.64
CA GLN A 369 18.37 -0.62 9.22
C GLN A 369 17.44 0.26 8.38
N ASN A 370 16.13 0.22 8.65
CA ASN A 370 15.16 1.03 7.93
C ASN A 370 15.30 2.53 8.22
N THR A 371 15.54 2.91 9.48
CA THR A 371 15.83 4.31 9.85
C THR A 371 17.10 4.81 9.17
N MET A 372 18.14 3.98 9.08
CA MET A 372 19.40 4.28 8.40
C MET A 372 19.17 4.53 6.91
N ALA A 373 18.41 3.65 6.26
CA ALA A 373 18.09 3.75 4.85
C ALA A 373 17.28 5.03 4.55
N ASP A 374 16.18 5.28 5.26
CA ASP A 374 15.38 6.51 5.13
C ASP A 374 16.25 7.75 5.30
N LYS A 375 17.09 7.78 6.34
CA LYS A 375 17.98 8.91 6.59
C LYS A 375 19.01 9.12 5.47
N ALA A 376 19.58 8.04 4.92
CA ALA A 376 20.51 8.12 3.79
C ALA A 376 19.82 8.68 2.54
N LEU A 377 18.61 8.22 2.22
CA LEU A 377 17.84 8.69 1.06
C LEU A 377 17.46 10.15 1.16
N ARG A 378 17.04 10.60 2.34
CA ARG A 378 16.73 12.02 2.57
C ARG A 378 17.95 12.89 2.40
N TYR A 379 19.10 12.44 2.93
CA TYR A 379 20.36 13.12 2.73
C TYR A 379 20.73 13.23 1.24
N LEU A 380 20.48 12.17 0.46
CA LEU A 380 20.69 12.16 -0.98
C LEU A 380 19.69 13.07 -1.72
N ALA A 381 18.42 13.07 -1.33
CA ALA A 381 17.39 13.93 -1.91
C ALA A 381 17.66 15.42 -1.72
N GLU A 382 18.22 15.82 -0.57
CA GLU A 382 18.66 17.20 -0.32
C GLU A 382 19.76 17.67 -1.30
N LYS A 383 20.44 16.74 -1.99
CA LYS A 383 21.51 17.04 -2.97
C LYS A 383 21.02 17.10 -4.41
N VAL A 384 19.81 16.59 -4.69
CA VAL A 384 19.28 16.58 -6.06
C VAL A 384 18.99 18.01 -6.50
N THR A 385 19.48 18.36 -7.70
CA THR A 385 19.12 19.62 -8.34
C THR A 385 17.80 19.46 -9.07
N VAL A 386 16.74 20.10 -8.57
CA VAL A 386 15.44 20.14 -9.26
C VAL A 386 15.40 21.31 -10.22
N LEU A 387 15.21 21.00 -11.51
CA LEU A 387 15.31 21.92 -12.65
C LEU A 387 13.98 22.57 -13.03
#